data_AF-A0AAD7P8C4-F1
#
_entry.id   AF-A0AAD7P8C4-F1
#
_cell.length_a   1.000
_cell.length_b   1.000
_cell.length_c   1.000
_cell.angle_alpha   90.00
_cell.angle_beta   90.00
_cell.angle_gamma   90.00
#
_symmetry.space_group_name_H-M   'P 1'
#
loop_
_entity.id
_entity.type
_entity.pdbx_description
1 polymer ?
#
loop_
_entity_poly.entity_id
_entity_poly.type
_entity_poly.pdbx_seq_one_letter_code
_entity_poly.pdbx_strand_id
1 'polypeptide(L)'
;MQDSIGIPACFSSGEKLIDDPGAVTRSGQSVFMSVYRTKIADQCRLITISWCKNLLLHGLSVSVEALEGESQYTCKVELKPWYFWGKHGSKRFIVEGKAVDIFWDLKAAKFNGETVPTSEYYVAVVCDEEVVLLLGDLKKDAYRKTGCRPALNDPILVSKKEHIFGKKKFSTRVKFHEKGRCHEISIECKNRISNGNNVNGVQPEMEIRIDGHLVIHVKHLQWKFRASTPLSSQTRSSGSMEGFCVNGPSEFCLFLYAWKVE
;
A
#
# COMPACT_ATOMS: atom_id res chain seq x y z
N MET A 1 -18.01 -19.96 19.16
CA MET A 1 -18.07 -18.54 19.59
C MET A 1 -17.22 -17.78 18.61
N GLN A 2 -17.86 -16.97 17.77
CA GLN A 2 -17.20 -16.29 16.67
C GLN A 2 -16.68 -14.97 17.21
N ASP A 3 -15.38 -14.94 17.56
CA ASP A 3 -14.74 -13.70 18.00
C ASP A 3 -14.83 -12.69 16.86
N SER A 4 -15.69 -11.69 17.03
CA SER A 4 -15.74 -10.54 16.13
C SER A 4 -14.40 -9.83 16.20
N ILE A 5 -13.56 -10.04 15.19
CA ILE A 5 -12.27 -9.37 15.06
C ILE A 5 -12.57 -7.89 14.88
N GLY A 6 -12.46 -7.12 15.97
CA GLY A 6 -12.57 -5.67 15.93
C GLY A 6 -11.61 -5.12 14.89
N ILE A 7 -12.08 -4.16 14.09
CA ILE A 7 -11.22 -3.51 13.11
C ILE A 7 -10.11 -2.78 13.88
N PRO A 8 -8.82 -3.06 13.62
CA PRO A 8 -7.73 -2.39 14.31
C PRO A 8 -7.87 -0.87 14.21
N ALA A 9 -7.44 -0.14 15.24
CA ALA A 9 -7.59 1.31 15.31
C ALA A 9 -6.89 2.05 14.16
N CYS A 10 -5.90 1.41 13.53
CA CYS A 10 -5.21 1.93 12.36
C CYS A 10 -5.91 1.61 11.02
N PHE A 11 -6.97 0.80 11.04
CA PHE A 11 -7.72 0.38 9.85
C PHE A 11 -9.23 0.61 10.01
N SER A 12 -9.68 1.23 11.10
CA SER A 12 -11.09 1.53 11.34
C SER A 12 -11.53 2.69 10.45
N SER A 13 -12.11 2.35 9.29
CA SER A 13 -13.07 3.22 8.65
C SER A 13 -14.23 3.41 9.64
N GLY A 14 -14.63 4.65 9.90
CA GLY A 14 -15.86 4.87 10.67
C GLY A 14 -17.02 4.22 9.93
N GLU A 15 -17.76 3.34 10.59
CA GLU A 15 -19.08 2.95 10.12
C GLU A 15 -19.95 4.21 10.06
N LYS A 16 -20.13 4.74 8.86
CA LYS A 16 -21.28 5.57 8.56
C LYS A 16 -21.91 4.97 7.31
N LEU A 17 -23.04 4.32 7.55
CA LEU A 17 -24.03 3.97 6.55
C LEU A 17 -24.31 5.18 5.64
N ILE A 18 -24.42 4.89 4.34
CA ILE A 18 -24.96 5.72 3.24
C ILE A 18 -23.93 6.64 2.56
N ASP A 19 -23.46 6.14 1.41
CA ASP A 19 -23.26 6.86 0.13
C ASP A 19 -22.40 8.14 0.12
N ASP A 20 -21.10 8.00 0.42
CA ASP A 20 -20.11 9.06 0.16
C ASP A 20 -18.88 8.48 -0.59
N PRO A 21 -18.59 8.92 -1.83
CA PRO A 21 -17.42 8.46 -2.60
C PRO A 21 -16.09 8.99 -2.04
N GLY A 22 -16.11 9.75 -0.94
CA GLY A 22 -14.95 10.09 -0.14
C GLY A 22 -14.83 9.23 1.11
N ALA A 23 -14.24 8.03 1.02
CA ALA A 23 -13.61 7.40 2.19
C ALA A 23 -12.36 8.21 2.56
N VAL A 24 -12.58 9.42 3.09
CA VAL A 24 -11.58 10.38 3.53
C VAL A 24 -10.87 9.74 4.72
N THR A 25 -9.67 9.23 4.44
CA THR A 25 -8.64 8.92 5.42
C THR A 25 -8.60 10.03 6.47
N ARG A 26 -8.85 9.69 7.74
CA ARG A 26 -8.78 10.67 8.84
C ARG A 26 -7.40 11.34 8.87
N SER A 27 -7.41 12.62 9.26
CA SER A 27 -6.23 13.42 9.59
C SER A 27 -5.30 12.66 10.55
N GLY A 28 -3.98 12.65 10.28
CA GLY A 28 -2.99 12.08 11.22
C GLY A 28 -2.30 10.78 10.80
N GLN A 29 -2.80 10.05 9.81
CA GLN A 29 -2.34 8.69 9.50
C GLN A 29 -1.47 8.66 8.23
N SER A 30 -0.36 7.92 8.28
CA SER A 30 0.41 7.53 7.09
C SER A 30 0.12 6.08 6.74
N VAL A 31 -0.03 5.79 5.43
CA VAL A 31 -0.33 4.45 4.91
C VAL A 31 0.62 4.14 3.77
N PHE A 32 1.17 2.93 3.76
CA PHE A 32 1.95 2.40 2.66
C PHE A 32 1.27 1.13 2.17
N MET A 33 0.92 1.05 0.90
CA MET A 33 0.31 -0.11 0.27
C MET A 33 1.23 -0.64 -0.82
N SER A 34 1.36 -1.95 -0.89
CA SER A 34 2.02 -2.65 -1.99
C SER A 34 1.14 -3.80 -2.46
N VAL A 35 0.96 -3.88 -3.77
CA VAL A 35 0.13 -4.91 -4.42
C VAL A 35 1.06 -5.85 -5.18
N TYR A 36 0.97 -7.13 -4.87
CA TYR A 36 1.73 -8.20 -5.52
C TYR A 36 0.78 -9.08 -6.29
N ARG A 37 1.21 -9.53 -7.47
CA ARG A 37 0.52 -10.53 -8.26
C ARG A 37 1.26 -11.86 -8.13
N THR A 38 0.55 -12.90 -7.73
CA THR A 38 1.11 -14.25 -7.58
C THR A 38 0.05 -15.32 -7.85
N LYS A 39 0.47 -16.58 -7.94
CA LYS A 39 -0.43 -17.72 -8.15
C LYS A 39 -0.95 -18.22 -6.81
N ILE A 40 -2.27 -18.18 -6.61
CA ILE A 40 -2.98 -18.74 -5.45
C ILE A 40 -4.16 -19.55 -5.96
N ALA A 41 -4.31 -20.78 -5.47
CA ALA A 41 -5.40 -21.67 -5.88
C ALA A 41 -5.52 -21.82 -7.41
N ASP A 42 -4.38 -22.02 -8.06
CA ASP A 42 -4.25 -22.12 -9.53
C ASP A 42 -4.65 -20.90 -10.37
N GLN A 43 -4.96 -19.78 -9.72
CA GLN A 43 -5.32 -18.52 -10.36
C GLN A 43 -4.32 -17.41 -10.05
N CYS A 44 -4.19 -16.46 -10.97
CA CYS A 44 -3.36 -15.27 -10.80
C CYS A 44 -4.15 -14.24 -10.00
N ARG A 45 -3.74 -13.97 -8.76
CA ARG A 45 -4.45 -13.08 -7.82
C ARG A 45 -3.58 -11.96 -7.31
N LEU A 46 -4.22 -10.88 -6.87
CA LEU A 46 -3.57 -9.79 -6.17
C LEU A 46 -3.56 -10.03 -4.65
N ILE A 47 -2.38 -9.90 -4.06
CA ILE A 47 -2.16 -9.75 -2.62
C ILE A 47 -1.84 -8.29 -2.32
N THR A 48 -2.66 -7.64 -1.51
CA THR A 48 -2.40 -6.28 -1.03
C THR A 48 -1.85 -6.32 0.39
N ILE A 49 -0.65 -5.76 0.56
CA ILE A 49 0.03 -5.55 1.84
C ILE A 49 -0.04 -4.08 2.19
N SER A 50 -0.69 -3.75 3.30
CA SER A 50 -0.86 -2.39 3.79
C SER A 50 -0.21 -2.22 5.15
N TRP A 51 0.70 -1.27 5.24
CA TRP A 51 1.26 -0.78 6.49
C TRP A 51 0.60 0.54 6.84
N CYS A 52 0.29 0.74 8.11
CA CYS A 52 -0.26 1.98 8.61
C CYS A 52 0.52 2.44 9.83
N LYS A 53 0.63 3.76 9.96
CA LYS A 53 1.24 4.43 11.11
C LYS A 53 0.36 5.58 11.53
N ASN A 54 -0.01 5.62 12.81
CA ASN A 54 -0.55 6.82 13.47
C ASN A 54 0.43 7.27 14.57
N LEU A 55 0.03 8.25 15.41
CA LEU A 55 0.91 8.78 16.46
C LEU A 55 1.39 7.75 17.49
N LEU A 56 0.62 6.67 17.70
CA LEU A 56 0.84 5.72 18.80
C LEU A 56 1.11 4.30 18.33
N LEU A 57 0.73 3.95 17.10
CA LEU A 57 0.59 2.58 16.64
C LEU A 57 1.12 2.41 15.22
N HIS A 58 1.64 1.21 14.98
CA HIS A 58 1.80 0.66 13.65
C HIS A 58 0.77 -0.44 13.42
N GLY A 59 0.48 -0.75 12.16
CA GLY A 59 -0.34 -1.89 11.81
C GLY A 59 0.04 -2.46 10.46
N LEU A 60 -0.30 -3.72 10.28
CA LEU A 60 -0.15 -4.50 9.07
C LEU A 60 -1.51 -5.07 8.68
N SER A 61 -1.89 -4.94 7.43
CA SER A 61 -3.01 -5.65 6.85
C SER A 61 -2.53 -6.38 5.61
N VAL A 62 -2.92 -7.63 5.50
CA VAL A 62 -2.68 -8.48 4.34
C VAL A 62 -4.04 -8.90 3.82
N SER A 63 -4.25 -8.76 2.52
CA SER A 63 -5.50 -9.13 1.88
C SER A 63 -5.27 -9.79 0.54
N VAL A 64 -6.15 -10.71 0.21
CA VAL A 64 -6.15 -11.46 -1.06
C VAL A 64 -7.44 -11.14 -1.80
N GLU A 65 -7.29 -10.80 -3.07
CA GLU A 65 -8.39 -10.55 -4.00
C GLU A 65 -9.34 -11.75 -4.07
N ALA A 66 -10.63 -11.46 -3.94
CA ALA A 66 -11.72 -12.43 -4.09
C ALA A 66 -12.32 -12.34 -5.50
N LEU A 67 -12.98 -13.40 -5.95
CA LEU A 67 -13.73 -13.37 -7.21
C LEU A 67 -14.90 -12.39 -7.14
N GLU A 68 -15.37 -11.93 -8.30
CA GLU A 68 -16.53 -11.03 -8.41
C GLU A 68 -17.74 -11.63 -7.67
N GLY A 69 -18.21 -10.91 -6.65
CA GLY A 69 -19.34 -11.31 -5.80
C GLY A 69 -18.97 -11.80 -4.39
N GLU A 70 -17.69 -12.07 -4.11
CA GLU A 70 -17.20 -12.42 -2.77
C GLU A 70 -16.56 -11.23 -2.03
N SER A 71 -16.53 -11.29 -0.70
CA SER A 71 -15.83 -10.31 0.12
C SER A 71 -14.33 -10.63 0.19
N GLN A 72 -13.48 -9.62 0.00
CA GLN A 72 -12.04 -9.72 0.07
C GLN A 72 -11.56 -10.43 1.37
N TYR A 73 -10.70 -11.44 1.21
CA TYR A 73 -10.10 -12.14 2.34
C TYR A 73 -9.04 -11.28 3.01
N THR A 74 -9.25 -10.91 4.28
CA THR A 74 -8.39 -9.93 4.97
C THR A 74 -7.90 -10.41 6.35
N CYS A 75 -6.60 -10.23 6.58
CA CYS A 75 -5.90 -10.43 7.85
C CYS A 75 -5.33 -9.09 8.31
N LYS A 76 -5.79 -8.59 9.45
CA LYS A 76 -5.28 -7.35 10.05
C LYS A 76 -4.55 -7.64 11.36
N VAL A 77 -3.41 -7.01 11.55
CA VAL A 77 -2.50 -7.15 12.69
C VAL A 77 -2.19 -5.74 13.21
N GLU A 78 -2.45 -5.48 14.48
CA GLU A 78 -2.14 -4.21 15.14
C GLU A 78 -0.88 -4.35 16.01
N LEU A 79 0.05 -3.41 15.88
CA LEU A 79 1.25 -3.34 16.71
C LEU A 79 1.05 -2.30 17.80
N LYS A 80 0.62 -2.76 18.97
CA LYS A 80 0.52 -1.92 20.17
C LYS A 80 1.91 -1.78 20.84
N PRO A 81 2.27 -0.58 21.31
CA PRO A 81 3.52 -0.34 22.03
C PRO A 81 3.67 -1.27 23.23
N TRP A 82 2.64 -1.33 24.09
CA TRP A 82 2.70 -1.91 25.43
C TRP A 82 2.18 -3.34 25.61
N TYR A 83 1.75 -4.01 24.55
CA TYR A 83 1.35 -5.43 24.63
C TYR A 83 2.10 -6.27 23.59
N PHE A 84 2.83 -7.29 24.05
CA PHE A 84 3.60 -8.22 23.19
C PHE A 84 2.73 -9.16 22.35
N TRP A 85 1.42 -9.18 22.57
CA TRP A 85 0.46 -10.03 21.86
C TRP A 85 0.19 -9.49 20.44
N GLY A 86 0.21 -10.39 19.46
CA GLY A 86 -0.09 -10.07 18.06
C GLY A 86 1.10 -9.60 17.20
N LYS A 87 2.28 -9.35 17.79
CA LYS A 87 3.49 -8.95 17.02
C LYS A 87 4.07 -10.09 16.18
N HIS A 88 3.73 -11.34 16.48
CA HIS A 88 4.02 -12.49 15.63
C HIS A 88 2.83 -13.44 15.67
N GLY A 89 2.68 -14.28 14.66
CA GLY A 89 1.58 -15.23 14.61
C GLY A 89 1.33 -15.79 13.23
N SER A 90 0.19 -16.45 13.12
CA SER A 90 -0.34 -16.93 11.85
C SER A 90 -1.86 -16.80 11.81
N LYS A 91 -2.41 -16.63 10.62
CA LYS A 91 -3.86 -16.64 10.36
C LYS A 91 -4.14 -17.41 9.09
N ARG A 92 -5.08 -18.35 9.17
CA ARG A 92 -5.58 -19.14 8.04
C ARG A 92 -6.94 -18.62 7.59
N PHE A 93 -7.16 -18.62 6.29
CA PHE A 93 -8.48 -18.52 5.68
C PHE A 93 -8.53 -19.42 4.45
N ILE A 94 -9.72 -19.63 3.92
CA ILE A 94 -9.93 -20.44 2.73
C ILE A 94 -10.20 -19.51 1.56
N VAL A 95 -9.50 -19.72 0.45
CA VAL A 95 -9.73 -19.05 -0.84
C VAL A 95 -10.07 -20.13 -1.85
N GLU A 96 -11.32 -20.15 -2.33
CA GLU A 96 -11.80 -21.14 -3.30
C GLU A 96 -11.46 -22.60 -2.94
N GLY A 97 -11.72 -22.97 -1.69
CA GLY A 97 -11.47 -24.32 -1.18
C GLY A 97 -10.00 -24.63 -0.86
N LYS A 98 -9.05 -23.76 -1.18
CA LYS A 98 -7.64 -23.92 -0.79
C LYS A 98 -7.31 -23.13 0.47
N ALA A 99 -6.52 -23.72 1.35
CA ALA A 99 -6.04 -23.03 2.54
C ALA A 99 -4.96 -22.01 2.15
N VAL A 100 -5.12 -20.78 2.64
CA VAL A 100 -4.12 -19.72 2.56
C VAL A 100 -3.73 -19.33 3.98
N ASP A 101 -2.45 -19.48 4.29
CA ASP A 101 -1.87 -19.15 5.58
C ASP A 101 -1.02 -17.90 5.49
N ILE A 102 -1.23 -16.96 6.39
CA ILE A 102 -0.39 -15.78 6.55
C ILE A 102 0.39 -15.94 7.84
N PHE A 103 1.70 -15.84 7.77
CA PHE A 103 2.60 -15.84 8.91
C PHE A 103 3.30 -14.48 9.02
N TRP A 104 3.54 -14.02 10.24
CA TRP A 104 4.30 -12.80 10.47
C TRP A 104 5.14 -12.90 11.74
N ASP A 105 6.30 -12.25 11.71
CA ASP A 105 7.06 -11.89 12.91
C ASP A 105 7.55 -10.45 12.79
N LEU A 106 7.02 -9.61 13.67
CA LEU A 106 7.27 -8.18 13.79
C LEU A 106 7.76 -7.84 15.20
N LYS A 107 8.19 -8.84 16.01
CA LYS A 107 8.60 -8.62 17.40
C LYS A 107 9.78 -7.66 17.53
N ALA A 108 10.75 -7.79 16.63
CA ALA A 108 11.96 -6.99 16.59
C ALA A 108 11.94 -5.93 15.47
N ALA A 109 10.81 -5.76 14.78
CA ALA A 109 10.71 -4.90 13.60
C ALA A 109 11.17 -3.46 13.89
N LYS A 110 12.15 -2.98 13.12
CA LYS A 110 12.72 -1.62 13.26
C LYS A 110 12.08 -0.66 12.27
N PHE A 111 11.30 0.32 12.75
CA PHE A 111 10.60 1.27 11.89
C PHE A 111 11.39 2.55 11.59
N ASN A 112 12.29 2.99 12.48
CA ASN A 112 13.10 4.22 12.30
C ASN A 112 12.29 5.48 11.91
N GLY A 113 11.04 5.59 12.41
CA GLY A 113 10.14 6.68 12.06
C GLY A 113 9.39 6.53 10.73
N GLU A 114 9.63 5.47 9.97
CA GLU A 114 8.93 5.13 8.73
C GLU A 114 7.65 4.31 8.97
N THR A 115 6.73 4.32 8.00
CA THR A 115 5.47 3.57 8.08
C THR A 115 5.70 2.05 7.96
N VAL A 116 6.73 1.66 7.20
CA VAL A 116 7.11 0.27 6.90
C VAL A 116 8.34 -0.09 7.74
N PRO A 117 8.47 -1.33 8.25
CA PRO A 117 9.70 -1.78 8.88
C PRO A 117 10.88 -1.76 7.91
N THR A 118 12.05 -1.37 8.41
CA THR A 118 13.31 -1.33 7.67
C THR A 118 14.12 -2.62 7.83
N SER A 119 13.98 -3.34 8.94
CA SER A 119 14.69 -4.60 9.21
C SER A 119 14.04 -5.39 10.36
N GLU A 120 14.55 -6.60 10.60
CA GLU A 120 14.19 -7.54 11.68
C GLU A 120 12.73 -7.97 11.66
N TYR A 121 12.22 -8.31 10.47
CA TYR A 121 10.85 -8.77 10.32
C TYR A 121 10.67 -9.77 9.18
N TYR A 122 9.54 -10.49 9.21
CA TYR A 122 8.99 -11.12 8.01
C TYR A 122 7.46 -11.10 7.97
N VAL A 123 6.92 -11.15 6.75
CA VAL A 123 5.53 -11.47 6.44
C VAL A 123 5.54 -12.49 5.32
N ALA A 124 4.93 -13.66 5.52
CA ALA A 124 4.89 -14.74 4.56
C ALA A 124 3.43 -15.13 4.25
N VAL A 125 3.12 -15.35 2.99
CA VAL A 125 1.85 -15.94 2.54
C VAL A 125 2.15 -17.30 1.95
N VAL A 126 1.41 -18.32 2.39
CA VAL A 126 1.61 -19.72 2.04
C VAL A 126 0.32 -20.27 1.45
N CYS A 127 0.44 -21.00 0.35
CA CYS A 127 -0.64 -21.74 -0.30
C CYS A 127 -0.03 -23.00 -0.93
N ASP A 128 -0.72 -24.14 -0.88
CA ASP A 128 -0.27 -25.40 -1.48
C ASP A 128 1.18 -25.81 -1.09
N GLU A 129 1.52 -25.67 0.19
CA GLU A 129 2.86 -25.96 0.75
C GLU A 129 4.02 -25.13 0.15
N GLU A 130 3.69 -24.05 -0.54
CA GLU A 130 4.63 -23.08 -1.11
C GLU A 130 4.48 -21.70 -0.47
N VAL A 131 5.60 -21.03 -0.21
CA VAL A 131 5.64 -19.61 0.15
C VAL A 131 5.49 -18.78 -1.12
N VAL A 132 4.29 -18.27 -1.37
CA VAL A 132 3.91 -17.52 -2.59
C VAL A 132 4.22 -16.02 -2.50
N LEU A 133 4.45 -15.50 -1.30
CA LEU A 133 4.95 -14.15 -1.05
C LEU A 133 5.75 -14.12 0.25
N LEU A 134 6.95 -13.53 0.20
CA LEU A 134 7.80 -13.33 1.39
C LEU A 134 8.37 -11.91 1.40
N LEU A 135 8.06 -11.16 2.45
CA LEU A 135 8.57 -9.82 2.72
C LEU A 135 9.45 -9.82 3.97
N GLY A 136 10.42 -8.92 4.03
CA GLY A 136 11.34 -8.75 5.15
C GLY A 136 12.68 -9.48 4.97
N ASP A 137 13.57 -9.26 5.91
CA ASP A 137 14.95 -9.75 5.93
C ASP A 137 15.10 -11.09 6.66
N LEU A 138 14.15 -11.45 7.54
CA LEU A 138 14.15 -12.71 8.30
C LEU A 138 13.68 -13.93 7.48
N LYS A 139 14.18 -14.07 6.25
CA LYS A 139 13.74 -15.12 5.31
C LYS A 139 13.95 -16.53 5.85
N LYS A 140 15.10 -16.79 6.48
CA LYS A 140 15.42 -18.11 7.05
C LYS A 140 14.43 -18.51 8.14
N ASP A 141 14.04 -17.55 8.99
CA ASP A 141 13.08 -17.79 10.05
C ASP A 141 11.68 -18.03 9.49
N ALA A 142 11.29 -17.32 8.44
CA ALA A 142 10.02 -17.55 7.74
C ALA A 142 9.92 -18.97 7.17
N TYR A 143 10.94 -19.45 6.44
CA TYR A 143 10.94 -20.81 5.89
C TYR A 143 10.99 -21.87 6.99
N ARG A 144 11.77 -21.66 8.06
CA ARG A 144 11.77 -22.56 9.22
C ARG A 144 10.41 -22.63 9.91
N LYS A 145 9.72 -21.49 10.03
CA LYS A 145 8.42 -21.40 10.71
C LYS A 145 7.29 -22.03 9.90
N THR A 146 7.29 -21.82 8.59
CA THR A 146 6.27 -22.34 7.68
C THR A 146 6.50 -23.80 7.30
N GLY A 147 7.75 -24.27 7.30
CA GLY A 147 8.12 -25.60 6.80
C GLY A 147 7.93 -25.75 5.28
N CYS A 148 7.64 -24.66 4.58
CA CYS A 148 7.27 -24.64 3.17
C CYS A 148 8.46 -24.23 2.31
N ARG A 149 8.49 -24.68 1.05
CA ARG A 149 9.50 -24.25 0.08
C ARG A 149 9.10 -22.93 -0.59
N PRO A 150 10.02 -22.19 -1.22
CA PRO A 150 9.64 -21.09 -2.11
C PRO A 150 8.75 -21.58 -3.26
N ALA A 151 7.81 -20.75 -3.69
CA ALA A 151 7.03 -21.01 -4.90
C ALA A 151 7.94 -21.04 -6.14
N LEU A 152 7.51 -21.77 -7.17
CA LEU A 152 8.24 -21.84 -8.44
C LEU A 152 8.24 -20.51 -9.21
N ASN A 153 7.21 -19.70 -9.00
CA ASN A 153 7.07 -18.39 -9.63
C ASN A 153 7.24 -17.31 -8.57
N ASP A 154 8.11 -16.34 -8.84
CA ASP A 154 8.28 -15.19 -7.97
C ASP A 154 7.06 -14.26 -8.04
N PRO A 155 6.61 -13.71 -6.90
CA PRO A 155 5.54 -12.71 -6.90
C PRO A 155 5.99 -11.44 -7.61
N ILE A 156 5.13 -10.88 -8.45
CA ILE A 156 5.40 -9.66 -9.21
C ILE A 156 4.82 -8.48 -8.45
N LEU A 157 5.66 -7.52 -8.05
CA LEU A 157 5.18 -6.25 -7.51
C LEU A 157 4.49 -5.44 -8.63
N VAL A 158 3.18 -5.20 -8.49
CA VAL A 158 2.37 -4.48 -9.48
C VAL A 158 2.31 -2.99 -9.17
N SER A 159 2.10 -2.63 -7.91
CA SER A 159 1.96 -1.22 -7.52
C SER A 159 2.41 -0.96 -6.10
N LYS A 160 2.80 0.30 -5.87
CA LYS A 160 3.05 0.89 -4.55
C LYS A 160 2.27 2.19 -4.44
N LYS A 161 1.58 2.39 -3.33
CA LYS A 161 0.85 3.63 -3.04
C LYS A 161 1.20 4.07 -1.62
N GLU A 162 1.61 5.33 -1.50
CA GLU A 162 1.97 5.91 -0.22
C GLU A 162 1.09 7.13 0.06
N HIS A 163 0.49 7.13 1.24
CA HIS A 163 -0.13 8.30 1.83
C HIS A 163 0.72 8.77 3.00
N ILE A 164 1.18 10.01 2.92
CA ILE A 164 2.14 10.58 3.84
C ILE A 164 1.48 11.72 4.59
N PHE A 165 1.48 11.65 5.91
CA PHE A 165 0.98 12.69 6.78
C PHE A 165 2.12 13.35 7.57
N GLY A 166 2.08 14.67 7.71
CA GLY A 166 2.99 15.44 8.57
C GLY A 166 4.44 15.59 8.08
N LYS A 167 4.85 14.91 7.00
CA LYS A 167 6.16 15.12 6.35
C LYS A 167 6.02 16.15 5.22
N LYS A 168 6.93 17.14 5.20
CA LYS A 168 7.02 18.14 4.11
C LYS A 168 7.82 17.64 2.91
N LYS A 169 8.71 16.68 3.12
CA LYS A 169 9.54 16.08 2.08
C LYS A 169 9.41 14.56 2.13
N PHE A 170 9.30 13.97 0.96
CA PHE A 170 9.36 12.54 0.71
C PHE A 170 10.50 12.26 -0.26
N SER A 171 11.21 11.15 -0.06
CA SER A 171 12.22 10.64 -0.98
C SER A 171 12.00 9.14 -1.17
N THR A 172 12.08 8.68 -2.41
CA THR A 172 12.08 7.25 -2.75
C THR A 172 13.13 6.98 -3.81
N ARG A 173 13.55 5.73 -3.95
CA ARG A 173 14.53 5.32 -4.95
C ARG A 173 13.91 4.33 -5.93
N VAL A 174 14.05 4.59 -7.23
CA VAL A 174 13.44 3.79 -8.29
C VAL A 174 14.42 3.57 -9.44
N LYS A 175 14.27 2.46 -10.16
CA LYS A 175 14.92 2.24 -11.45
C LYS A 175 13.89 2.44 -12.55
N PHE A 176 14.17 3.31 -13.52
CA PHE A 176 13.28 3.52 -14.66
C PHE A 176 13.30 2.37 -15.68
N HIS A 177 14.35 1.55 -15.63
CA HIS A 177 14.53 0.36 -16.46
C HIS A 177 15.29 -0.69 -15.64
N GLU A 178 15.04 -1.98 -15.90
CA GLU A 178 15.55 -3.11 -15.10
C GLU A 178 17.09 -3.09 -14.92
N LYS A 179 17.80 -2.88 -16.03
CA LYS A 179 19.27 -2.76 -16.07
C LYS A 179 19.80 -1.36 -15.75
N GLY A 180 18.91 -0.42 -15.44
CA GLY A 180 19.25 0.96 -15.14
C GLY A 180 19.83 1.15 -13.74
N ARG A 181 20.49 2.28 -13.53
CA ARG A 181 20.88 2.74 -12.19
C ARG A 181 19.64 3.14 -11.38
N CYS A 182 19.79 3.14 -10.07
CA CYS A 182 18.74 3.54 -9.15
C CYS A 182 18.79 5.06 -8.95
N HIS A 183 17.70 5.75 -9.28
CA HIS A 183 17.53 7.19 -9.16
C HIS A 183 16.78 7.54 -7.87
N GLU A 184 17.18 8.62 -7.20
CA GLU A 184 16.39 9.18 -6.10
C GLU A 184 15.35 10.14 -6.66
N ILE A 185 14.07 9.96 -6.30
CA ILE A 185 13.00 10.92 -6.57
C ILE A 185 12.60 11.52 -5.23
N SER A 186 12.64 12.84 -5.12
CA SER A 186 12.15 13.54 -3.92
C SER A 186 11.02 14.51 -4.27
N ILE A 187 9.98 14.53 -3.44
CA ILE A 187 8.85 15.45 -3.52
C ILE A 187 8.86 16.30 -2.26
N GLU A 188 8.83 17.62 -2.39
CA GLU A 188 8.84 18.55 -1.26
C GLU A 188 7.75 19.59 -1.40
N CYS A 189 6.92 19.74 -0.36
CA CYS A 189 5.92 20.80 -0.24
C CYS A 189 6.46 21.92 0.64
N LYS A 190 6.51 23.14 0.11
CA LYS A 190 7.01 24.34 0.78
C LYS A 190 5.86 25.31 0.98
N ASN A 191 5.84 25.99 2.13
CA ASN A 191 4.93 27.09 2.38
C ASN A 191 5.75 28.37 2.31
N ARG A 192 5.52 29.21 1.29
CA ARG A 192 6.15 30.53 1.25
C ARG A 192 5.38 31.46 2.18
N ILE A 193 6.08 32.02 3.18
CA ILE A 193 5.57 33.13 3.98
C ILE A 193 5.82 34.39 3.15
N SER A 194 4.76 35.13 2.80
CA SER A 194 4.89 36.39 2.08
C SER A 194 5.44 37.48 3.01
N ASN A 195 6.70 37.88 2.83
CA ASN A 195 7.31 39.02 3.52
C ASN A 195 6.81 40.38 2.98
N GLY A 196 5.51 40.62 3.00
CA GLY A 196 4.96 41.94 2.65
C GLY A 196 3.47 42.01 2.90
N ASN A 197 3.08 42.88 3.85
CA ASN A 197 1.78 43.52 4.18
C ASN A 197 0.43 42.88 3.79
N ASN A 198 0.38 41.65 3.30
CA ASN A 198 -0.84 40.97 2.93
C ASN A 198 -1.08 39.83 3.93
N VAL A 199 -2.04 40.06 4.82
CA VAL A 199 -2.26 39.29 6.05
C VAL A 199 -2.74 37.85 5.79
N ASN A 200 -3.12 37.47 4.56
CA ASN A 200 -3.91 36.25 4.33
C ASN A 200 -3.49 35.40 3.12
N GLY A 201 -2.23 34.98 2.99
CA GLY A 201 -1.89 34.02 1.92
C GLY A 201 -0.64 33.19 2.15
N VAL A 202 -0.78 32.03 2.80
CA VAL A 202 0.22 30.95 2.63
C VAL A 202 0.13 30.52 1.17
N GLN A 203 1.23 30.65 0.42
CA GLN A 203 1.32 30.18 -0.95
C GLN A 203 2.04 28.83 -0.96
N PRO A 204 1.32 27.71 -1.02
CA PRO A 204 1.94 26.39 -1.07
C PRO A 204 2.59 26.18 -2.44
N GLU A 205 3.81 25.66 -2.40
CA GLU A 205 4.59 25.25 -3.56
C GLU A 205 4.94 23.76 -3.44
N MET A 206 5.14 23.10 -4.57
CA MET A 206 5.60 21.71 -4.64
C MET A 206 6.79 21.59 -5.60
N GLU A 207 7.86 20.95 -5.14
CA GLU A 207 9.04 20.61 -5.95
C GLU A 207 9.14 19.10 -6.10
N ILE A 208 9.46 18.64 -7.31
CA ILE A 208 9.91 17.27 -7.57
C ILE A 208 11.35 17.34 -8.08
N ARG A 209 12.22 16.55 -7.48
CA ARG A 209 13.63 16.42 -7.84
C ARG A 209 13.96 14.99 -8.20
N ILE A 210 14.83 14.80 -9.19
CA ILE A 210 15.42 13.50 -9.56
C ILE A 210 16.92 13.62 -9.38
N ASP A 211 17.53 12.75 -8.58
CA ASP A 211 18.95 12.78 -8.21
C ASP A 211 19.40 14.17 -7.70
N GLY A 212 18.53 14.85 -6.95
CA GLY A 212 18.75 16.20 -6.43
C GLY A 212 18.46 17.35 -7.41
N HIS A 213 18.33 17.05 -8.71
CA HIS A 213 18.02 18.03 -9.75
C HIS A 213 16.53 18.35 -9.78
N LEU A 214 16.18 19.64 -9.71
CA LEU A 214 14.79 20.10 -9.80
C LEU A 214 14.23 19.86 -11.21
N VAL A 215 13.21 19.01 -11.31
CA VAL A 215 12.57 18.65 -12.58
C VAL A 215 11.18 19.24 -12.72
N ILE A 216 10.43 19.40 -11.62
CA ILE A 216 9.10 20.00 -11.60
C ILE A 216 9.03 20.99 -10.43
N HIS A 217 8.54 22.20 -10.70
CA HIS A 217 8.27 23.21 -9.67
C HIS A 217 6.89 23.83 -9.88
N VAL A 218 5.97 23.54 -8.97
CA VAL A 218 4.63 24.12 -8.92
C VAL A 218 4.65 25.26 -7.90
N LYS A 219 4.74 26.50 -8.38
CA LYS A 219 4.83 27.71 -7.54
C LYS A 219 3.51 28.13 -6.90
N HIS A 220 2.39 27.72 -7.48
CA HIS A 220 1.06 28.12 -7.05
C HIS A 220 0.18 26.89 -6.96
N LEU A 221 0.34 26.12 -5.88
CA LEU A 221 -0.42 24.89 -5.66
C LEU A 221 -1.85 25.25 -5.22
N GLN A 222 -2.66 25.72 -6.17
CA GLN A 222 -4.08 25.95 -5.98
C GLN A 222 -4.84 24.67 -6.30
N TRP A 223 -5.35 24.03 -5.25
CA TRP A 223 -6.16 22.82 -5.36
C TRP A 223 -7.48 23.14 -6.07
N LYS A 224 -7.66 22.65 -7.31
CA LYS A 224 -8.96 22.64 -7.98
C LYS A 224 -9.36 21.19 -8.25
N PHE A 225 -10.47 20.81 -7.66
CA PHE A 225 -11.08 19.49 -7.85
C PHE A 225 -11.46 19.35 -9.32
N ARG A 226 -10.89 18.37 -10.01
CA ARG A 226 -11.49 17.85 -11.25
C ARG A 226 -12.06 16.49 -10.89
N ALA A 227 -13.34 16.45 -10.55
CA ALA A 227 -14.07 15.21 -10.56
C ALA A 227 -14.10 14.72 -12.02
N SER A 228 -13.49 13.58 -12.30
CA SER A 228 -13.90 12.81 -13.48
C SER A 228 -15.24 12.18 -13.12
N THR A 229 -16.31 12.65 -13.75
CA THR A 229 -17.61 12.00 -13.66
C THR A 229 -17.47 10.55 -14.16
N PRO A 230 -17.95 9.54 -13.41
CA PRO A 230 -18.07 8.20 -13.96
C PRO A 230 -19.09 8.25 -15.10
N LEU A 231 -18.71 7.73 -16.27
CA LEU A 231 -19.59 7.63 -17.42
C LEU A 231 -20.69 6.59 -17.09
N SER A 232 -21.82 7.06 -16.57
CA SER A 232 -23.00 6.22 -16.37
C SER A 232 -23.70 5.99 -17.71
N SER A 233 -23.75 4.71 -18.09
CA SER A 233 -24.77 4.07 -18.93
C SER A 233 -25.30 4.83 -20.16
N GLN A 234 -24.75 4.53 -21.34
CA GLN A 234 -25.58 4.32 -22.52
C GLN A 234 -25.24 2.96 -23.15
N THR A 235 -26.24 2.09 -23.15
CA THR A 235 -26.30 0.83 -23.89
C THR A 235 -26.37 1.11 -25.39
N ARG A 236 -25.48 0.53 -26.22
CA ARG A 236 -25.80 -0.47 -27.27
C ARG A 236 -24.61 -0.73 -28.24
N SER A 237 -24.34 -2.03 -28.39
CA SER A 237 -23.76 -2.78 -29.53
C SER A 237 -22.34 -2.52 -30.06
N SER A 238 -21.66 -3.68 -30.18
CA SER A 238 -20.75 -4.13 -31.24
C SER A 238 -19.37 -3.48 -31.35
N GLY A 239 -18.36 -4.30 -31.07
CA GLY A 239 -16.97 -4.03 -31.43
C GLY A 239 -16.05 -5.05 -30.78
N SER A 240 -15.83 -6.16 -31.49
CA SER A 240 -14.74 -7.11 -31.20
C SER A 240 -13.40 -6.38 -31.08
N MET A 241 -12.62 -6.71 -30.05
CA MET A 241 -11.17 -6.82 -30.24
C MET A 241 -10.62 -7.87 -29.28
N GLU A 242 -10.31 -9.02 -29.87
CA GLU A 242 -9.48 -10.07 -29.31
C GLU A 242 -8.09 -9.55 -28.92
N GLY A 243 -7.51 -10.19 -27.90
CA GLY A 243 -6.08 -10.49 -27.82
C GLY A 243 -5.14 -9.32 -27.57
N PHE A 244 -4.36 -9.39 -26.49
CA PHE A 244 -2.99 -9.90 -26.57
C PHE A 244 -2.39 -9.94 -25.16
N CYS A 245 -1.97 -11.14 -24.74
CA CYS A 245 -0.89 -11.25 -23.76
C CYS A 245 0.35 -10.59 -24.38
N VAL A 246 0.76 -9.44 -23.85
CA VAL A 246 2.05 -8.84 -24.19
C VAL A 246 2.91 -8.85 -22.94
N ASN A 247 3.90 -9.74 -22.97
CA ASN A 247 5.12 -9.61 -22.19
C ASN A 247 5.75 -8.25 -22.56
N GLY A 248 5.69 -7.29 -21.65
CA GLY A 248 6.31 -5.97 -21.78
C GLY A 248 6.86 -5.50 -20.43
N PRO A 249 7.96 -4.74 -20.42
CA PRO A 249 8.62 -4.34 -19.19
C PRO A 249 7.67 -3.44 -18.38
N SER A 250 7.67 -3.61 -17.07
CA SER A 250 6.89 -2.81 -16.14
C SER A 250 7.15 -1.31 -16.36
N GLU A 251 6.24 -0.64 -17.08
CA GLU A 251 6.20 0.82 -17.17
C GLU A 251 5.67 1.35 -15.82
N PHE A 252 6.52 2.04 -15.07
CA PHE A 252 6.12 2.64 -13.80
C PHE A 252 5.31 3.91 -14.09
N CYS A 253 4.01 3.89 -13.82
CA CYS A 253 3.17 5.10 -13.80
C CYS A 253 3.18 5.71 -12.38
N LEU A 254 3.70 6.93 -12.25
CA LEU A 254 3.58 7.71 -11.01
C LEU A 254 2.26 8.49 -11.04
N PHE A 255 1.28 8.04 -10.26
CA PHE A 255 0.06 8.79 -10.03
C PHE A 255 0.16 9.58 -8.72
N LEU A 256 0.26 10.90 -8.82
CA LEU A 256 0.28 11.82 -7.69
C LEU A 256 -1.14 12.24 -7.36
N TYR A 257 -1.71 11.67 -6.30
CA TYR A 257 -2.96 12.13 -5.71
C TYR A 257 -2.64 12.84 -4.40
N ALA A 258 -2.92 14.14 -4.34
CA ALA A 258 -2.83 14.90 -3.11
C ALA A 258 -4.23 15.44 -2.75
N TRP A 259 -4.61 15.26 -1.50
CA TRP A 259 -5.91 15.70 -0.98
C TRP A 259 -5.72 16.65 0.20
N LYS A 260 -6.66 17.59 0.31
CA LYS A 260 -6.76 18.50 1.43
C LYS A 260 -7.29 17.72 2.64
N VAL A 261 -6.58 17.80 3.76
CA VAL A 261 -7.14 17.47 5.07
C VAL A 261 -7.54 18.82 5.66
N GLU A 262 -8.83 19.00 5.91
CA GLU A 262 -9.41 20.23 6.47
C GLU A 262 -8.92 20.53 7.88
#